data_AF-A0A538QRP5-F1
#
_entry.id   AF-A0A538QRP5-F1
#
_cell.length_a   1.000
_cell.length_b   1.000
_cell.length_c   1.000
_cell.angle_alpha   90.00
_cell.angle_beta   90.00
_cell.angle_gamma   90.00
#
_symmetry.space_group_name_H-M   'P 1'
#
loop_
_entity.id
_entity.type
_entity.pdbx_description
1 polymer ?
#
loop_
_entity_poly.entity_id
_entity_poly.type
_entity_poly.pdbx_seq_one_letter_code
_entity_poly.pdbx_strand_id
1 'polypeptide(L)'
;MAARMRAIDWGSTPLGPIESWPPSLRAAVAMMLESRCPMAVAWGPELRWLYNDHYGRLIGAKHPEALGKPAAELFPEIWDGIGPALARARAGESVALDDWYRPVDRGGHRENAWLSVSYSPLRDETGEVGGLLAVVADTTARVEAERRLASLRELVASAAEAPTPEQACRDAAQVFERNPTDVPFALVYVLDGDGRTARRLACAGLPADHPAAPAVIALGSGSPAGWPVAPVIAAAEPVVLDDLPAQLGELPGGPVPEPCRAAIVLPLVRPGLACPIGVLVAGICPRRPLDDLYRVFFELAAAHIATGLCNAAAHHAVDAARRAAEYNEQFTALLGHELRNPLNAIATSAQLLQRRATAPEIARPATRIVLSAERMSRMIAQLLDLAHVRVAGGLALEPRPLDLTELCQLVIDELRQAHPSLHLELTATGALHGRWDGERLVQVVSNLVGNAIEHGDPRAAIRVHLDGRDPRRVTLRVENRGVIPPDVASTLFEPFRNRYERREHSRGLGLGLYISKEIVTAHRGTIEVRSTPEDGTSFEIELPKNAEAPA
;
A
#
# COMPACT_ATOMS: atom_id res chain seq x y z
N MET A 1 52.45 -25.82 13.85
CA MET A 1 52.86 -25.26 15.14
C MET A 1 53.79 -26.18 15.94
N ALA A 2 53.50 -27.47 16.07
CA ALA A 2 54.30 -28.41 16.87
C ALA A 2 55.82 -28.38 16.56
N ALA A 3 56.20 -28.34 15.28
CA ALA A 3 57.60 -28.21 14.87
C ALA A 3 58.26 -26.90 15.35
N ARG A 4 57.51 -25.78 15.32
CA ARG A 4 57.99 -24.47 15.78
C ARG A 4 58.21 -24.46 17.29
N MET A 5 57.29 -25.04 18.06
CA MET A 5 57.46 -25.18 19.52
C MET A 5 58.70 -26.00 19.86
N ARG A 6 58.99 -27.09 19.13
CA ARG A 6 60.21 -27.90 19.37
C ARG A 6 61.51 -27.16 19.02
N ALA A 7 61.45 -26.16 18.14
CA ALA A 7 62.62 -25.40 17.72
C ALA A 7 63.00 -24.25 18.68
N ILE A 8 62.16 -23.95 19.68
CA ILE A 8 62.43 -22.94 20.70
C ILE A 8 63.29 -23.56 21.80
N ASP A 9 64.37 -22.86 22.19
CA ASP A 9 65.12 -23.17 23.40
C ASP A 9 64.32 -22.77 24.63
N TRP A 10 63.45 -23.66 25.11
CA TRP A 10 62.66 -23.40 26.31
C TRP A 10 63.50 -23.36 27.59
N GLY A 11 64.72 -23.92 27.57
CA GLY A 11 65.65 -23.88 28.70
C GLY A 11 66.09 -22.46 29.06
N SER A 12 66.10 -21.54 28.08
CA SER A 12 66.35 -20.12 28.31
C SER A 12 65.10 -19.32 28.72
N THR A 13 63.96 -19.99 28.95
CA THR A 13 62.69 -19.35 29.34
C THR A 13 62.26 -19.81 30.74
N PRO A 14 61.44 -19.02 31.46
CA PRO A 14 60.86 -19.45 32.74
C PRO A 14 59.98 -20.71 32.71
N LEU A 15 59.61 -21.23 31.52
CA LEU A 15 58.93 -22.52 31.41
C LEU A 15 59.90 -23.71 31.56
N GLY A 16 61.20 -23.48 31.39
CA GLY A 16 62.23 -24.51 31.42
C GLY A 16 62.19 -25.46 30.22
N PRO A 17 63.16 -26.38 30.11
CA PRO A 17 63.20 -27.35 29.02
C PRO A 17 61.95 -28.24 29.00
N ILE A 18 61.54 -28.70 27.81
CA ILE A 18 60.29 -29.46 27.62
C ILE A 18 60.27 -30.73 28.49
N GLU A 19 61.43 -31.33 28.72
CA GLU A 19 61.62 -32.53 29.56
C GLU A 19 61.25 -32.27 31.02
N SER A 20 61.39 -31.03 31.51
CA SER A 20 61.01 -30.65 32.88
C SER A 20 59.57 -30.14 33.00
N TRP A 21 58.81 -30.05 31.89
CA TRP A 21 57.42 -29.61 31.95
C TRP A 21 56.56 -30.60 32.75
N PRO A 22 55.64 -30.12 33.61
CA PRO A 22 54.69 -30.98 34.31
C PRO A 22 53.87 -31.85 33.34
N PRO A 23 53.52 -33.10 33.73
CA PRO A 23 52.64 -33.96 32.94
C PRO A 23 51.34 -33.28 32.48
N SER A 24 50.70 -32.51 33.36
CA SER A 24 49.52 -31.68 33.10
C SER A 24 49.71 -30.68 31.96
N LEU A 25 50.82 -29.93 31.96
CA LEU A 25 51.18 -29.00 30.89
C LEU A 25 51.40 -29.75 29.56
N ARG A 26 52.16 -30.84 29.57
CA ARG A 26 52.42 -31.62 28.35
C ARG A 26 51.13 -32.19 27.74
N ALA A 27 50.22 -32.69 28.58
CA ALA A 27 48.92 -33.18 28.14
C ALA A 27 48.06 -32.06 27.54
N ALA A 28 48.00 -30.89 28.18
CA ALA A 28 47.25 -29.75 27.68
C ALA A 28 47.82 -29.22 26.34
N VAL A 29 49.14 -29.13 26.21
CA VAL A 29 49.81 -28.72 24.96
C VAL A 29 49.57 -29.75 23.84
N ALA A 30 49.64 -31.05 24.13
CA ALA A 30 49.35 -32.09 23.14
C ALA A 30 47.91 -31.99 22.63
N MET A 31 46.93 -31.92 23.53
CA MET A 31 45.51 -31.72 23.19
C MET A 31 45.30 -30.45 22.36
N MET A 32 45.89 -29.33 22.78
CA MET A 32 45.78 -28.05 22.08
C MET A 32 46.35 -28.14 20.65
N LEU A 33 47.49 -28.80 20.46
CA LEU A 33 48.13 -28.97 19.15
C LEU A 33 47.35 -29.91 18.21
N GLU A 34 46.65 -30.91 18.75
CA GLU A 34 45.82 -31.85 17.98
C GLU A 34 44.43 -31.29 17.65
N SER A 35 43.95 -30.30 18.43
CA SER A 35 42.65 -29.67 18.24
C SER A 35 42.57 -28.85 16.96
N ARG A 36 41.41 -28.93 16.29
CA ARG A 36 41.05 -28.07 15.16
C ARG A 36 40.42 -26.74 15.57
N CYS A 37 40.11 -26.56 16.86
CA CYS A 37 39.61 -25.30 17.38
C CYS A 37 40.80 -24.38 17.68
N PRO A 38 40.69 -23.05 17.47
CA PRO A 38 41.65 -22.08 17.99
C PRO A 38 41.80 -22.24 19.50
N MET A 39 42.96 -22.68 19.96
CA MET A 39 43.23 -22.91 21.39
C MET A 39 44.58 -22.34 21.79
N ALA A 40 44.63 -21.85 23.03
CA ALA A 40 45.85 -21.45 23.72
C ALA A 40 45.92 -22.04 25.12
N VAL A 41 47.13 -22.33 25.59
CA VAL A 41 47.45 -22.71 26.97
C VAL A 41 48.32 -21.61 27.55
N ALA A 42 47.84 -20.96 28.61
CA ALA A 42 48.59 -19.94 29.33
C ALA A 42 49.14 -20.56 30.62
N TRP A 43 50.47 -20.71 30.73
CA TRP A 43 51.06 -21.48 31.82
C TRP A 43 51.97 -20.64 32.74
N GLY A 44 51.97 -21.00 34.03
CA GLY A 44 52.85 -20.42 35.04
C GLY A 44 52.43 -19.03 35.52
N PRO A 45 53.27 -18.40 36.38
CA PRO A 45 52.90 -17.18 37.07
C PRO A 45 52.67 -15.97 36.17
N GLU A 46 53.34 -15.93 35.02
CA GLU A 46 53.22 -14.87 34.01
C GLU A 46 52.20 -15.19 32.91
N LEU A 47 51.50 -16.33 33.01
CA LEU A 47 50.56 -16.81 31.97
C LEU A 47 51.20 -16.80 30.58
N ARG A 48 52.31 -17.53 30.44
CA ARG A 48 53.06 -17.60 29.18
C ARG A 48 52.24 -18.33 28.12
N TRP A 49 52.06 -17.68 26.96
CA TRP A 49 51.05 -18.05 25.98
C TRP A 49 51.57 -19.06 24.96
N LEU A 50 51.10 -20.29 25.06
CA LEU A 50 51.29 -21.37 24.10
C LEU A 50 50.02 -21.49 23.27
N TYR A 51 50.09 -21.73 21.97
CA TYR A 51 48.88 -21.76 21.12
C TYR A 51 49.07 -22.65 19.91
N ASN A 52 47.97 -23.10 19.28
CA ASN A 52 48.01 -23.96 18.08
C ASN A 52 47.96 -23.16 16.75
N ASP A 53 48.05 -23.86 15.62
CA ASP A 53 48.01 -23.24 14.29
C ASP A 53 46.73 -22.43 14.05
N HIS A 54 45.59 -22.92 14.55
CA HIS A 54 44.30 -22.26 14.40
C HIS A 54 44.21 -20.94 15.17
N TYR A 55 44.74 -20.90 16.39
CA TYR A 55 44.85 -19.67 17.17
C TYR A 55 45.87 -18.70 16.56
N GLY A 56 46.95 -19.20 15.97
CA GLY A 56 47.93 -18.37 15.26
C GLY A 56 47.32 -17.55 14.12
N ARG A 57 46.33 -18.11 13.40
CA ARG A 57 45.58 -17.38 12.37
C ARG A 57 44.70 -16.26 12.94
N LEU A 58 44.17 -16.45 14.15
CA LEU A 58 43.30 -15.48 14.81
C LEU A 58 44.08 -14.22 15.25
N ILE A 59 45.30 -14.40 15.77
CA ILE A 59 46.13 -13.28 16.25
C ILE A 59 46.98 -12.62 15.16
N GLY A 60 46.84 -13.07 13.91
CA GLY A 60 47.42 -12.45 12.72
C GLY A 60 48.92 -12.18 12.85
N ALA A 61 49.32 -10.92 12.67
CA ALA A 61 50.71 -10.47 12.68
C ALA A 61 51.47 -10.74 14.00
N LYS A 62 50.77 -10.99 15.12
CA LYS A 62 51.43 -11.38 16.38
C LYS A 62 52.02 -12.80 16.30
N HIS A 63 51.55 -13.63 15.38
CA HIS A 63 52.19 -14.89 15.06
C HIS A 63 53.40 -14.64 14.14
N PRO A 64 54.60 -15.21 14.42
CA PRO A 64 54.88 -16.24 15.43
C PRO A 64 55.44 -15.74 16.77
N GLU A 65 55.82 -14.47 16.86
CA GLU A 65 56.55 -13.88 17.99
C GLU A 65 55.78 -13.90 19.31
N ALA A 66 54.47 -14.14 19.27
CA ALA A 66 53.65 -14.27 20.46
C ALA A 66 53.96 -15.52 21.31
N LEU A 67 54.60 -16.53 20.73
CA LEU A 67 54.75 -17.83 21.37
C LEU A 67 55.66 -17.76 22.60
N GLY A 68 55.13 -18.14 23.76
CA GLY A 68 55.86 -18.18 25.04
C GLY A 68 56.00 -16.85 25.78
N LYS A 69 55.44 -15.76 25.24
CA LYS A 69 55.42 -14.43 25.90
C LYS A 69 54.28 -14.32 26.94
N PRO A 70 54.40 -13.41 27.93
CA PRO A 70 53.34 -13.16 28.91
C PRO A 70 52.05 -12.64 28.28
N ALA A 71 50.89 -13.13 28.73
CA ALA A 71 49.58 -12.73 28.21
C ALA A 71 49.36 -11.20 28.18
N ALA A 72 49.78 -10.51 29.25
CA ALA A 72 49.60 -9.06 29.40
C ALA A 72 50.41 -8.24 28.37
N GLU A 73 51.58 -8.73 27.97
CA GLU A 73 52.41 -8.10 26.93
C GLU A 73 51.87 -8.39 25.54
N LEU A 74 51.22 -9.53 25.37
CA LEU A 74 50.68 -9.96 24.08
C LEU A 74 49.40 -9.24 23.71
N PHE A 75 48.57 -8.86 24.67
CA PHE A 75 47.23 -8.35 24.42
C PHE A 75 46.93 -7.04 25.17
N PRO A 76 47.84 -6.05 25.18
CA PRO A 76 47.62 -4.79 25.90
C PRO A 76 46.35 -4.08 25.43
N GLU A 77 45.98 -4.22 24.15
CA GLU A 77 44.82 -3.57 23.56
C GLU A 77 43.46 -4.17 23.99
N ILE A 78 43.45 -5.37 24.57
CA ILE A 78 42.23 -6.02 25.08
C ILE A 78 42.35 -6.46 26.55
N TRP A 79 43.44 -6.08 27.23
CA TRP A 79 43.76 -6.56 28.57
C TRP A 79 42.70 -6.18 29.60
N ASP A 80 42.11 -4.97 29.49
CA ASP A 80 41.03 -4.52 30.38
C ASP A 80 39.82 -5.47 30.34
N GLY A 81 39.62 -6.19 29.24
CA GLY A 81 38.56 -7.17 29.09
C GLY A 81 38.96 -8.59 29.49
N ILE A 82 40.12 -9.08 29.01
CA ILE A 82 40.52 -10.47 29.27
C ILE A 82 41.23 -10.66 30.61
N GLY A 83 41.93 -9.64 31.12
CA GLY A 83 42.72 -9.72 32.36
C GLY A 83 41.88 -10.11 33.57
N PRO A 84 40.73 -9.47 33.83
CA PRO A 84 39.81 -9.89 34.89
C PRO A 84 39.28 -11.32 34.73
N ALA A 85 39.00 -11.74 33.49
CA ALA A 85 38.54 -13.10 33.20
C ALA A 85 39.64 -14.14 33.47
N LEU A 86 40.88 -13.87 33.06
CA LEU A 86 42.04 -14.72 33.35
C LEU A 86 42.35 -14.80 34.84
N ALA A 87 42.20 -13.70 35.59
CA ALA A 87 42.40 -13.69 37.04
C ALA A 87 41.38 -14.57 37.77
N ARG A 88 40.09 -14.46 37.41
CA ARG A 88 39.03 -15.35 37.91
C ARG A 88 39.28 -16.81 37.53
N ALA A 89 39.70 -17.04 36.29
CA ALA A 89 40.03 -18.38 35.84
C ALA A 89 41.17 -19.01 36.64
N ARG A 90 42.17 -18.19 37.00
CA ARG A 90 43.28 -18.63 37.82
C ARG A 90 42.90 -18.88 39.28
N ALA A 91 41.85 -18.22 39.78
CA ALA A 91 41.23 -18.53 41.06
C ALA A 91 40.38 -19.82 41.03
N GLY A 92 40.30 -20.52 39.89
CA GLY A 92 39.65 -21.83 39.76
C GLY A 92 38.24 -21.79 39.16
N GLU A 93 37.77 -20.62 38.72
CA GLU A 93 36.46 -20.47 38.07
C GLU A 93 36.54 -20.71 36.56
N SER A 94 35.59 -21.38 35.92
CA SER A 94 35.53 -21.36 34.45
C SER A 94 34.79 -20.11 33.98
N VAL A 95 35.43 -19.29 33.15
CA VAL A 95 34.88 -18.01 32.69
C VAL A 95 34.66 -18.05 31.18
N ALA A 96 33.51 -17.60 30.72
CA ALA A 96 33.21 -17.42 29.31
C ALA A 96 32.94 -15.93 29.00
N LEU A 97 33.42 -15.48 27.86
CA LEU A 97 33.07 -14.20 27.24
C LEU A 97 32.35 -14.54 25.93
N ASP A 98 31.04 -14.35 25.89
CA ASP A 98 30.22 -14.72 24.73
C ASP A 98 30.06 -13.55 23.76
N ASP A 99 30.15 -13.83 22.46
CA ASP A 99 29.94 -12.88 21.37
C ASP A 99 30.65 -11.54 21.59
N TRP A 100 31.91 -11.63 21.99
CA TRP A 100 32.68 -10.46 22.33
C TRP A 100 33.19 -9.79 21.06
N TYR A 101 32.68 -8.59 20.77
CA TYR A 101 33.08 -7.83 19.57
C TYR A 101 34.55 -7.44 19.63
N ARG A 102 35.37 -8.01 18.76
CA ARG A 102 36.80 -7.74 18.65
C ARG A 102 37.23 -7.67 17.20
N PRO A 103 37.42 -6.44 16.66
CA PRO A 103 37.93 -6.28 15.31
C PRO A 103 39.28 -6.97 15.16
N VAL A 104 39.42 -7.79 14.11
CA VAL A 104 40.64 -8.53 13.80
C VAL A 104 41.26 -7.99 12.52
N ASP A 105 42.59 -7.93 12.49
CA ASP A 105 43.32 -7.62 11.27
C ASP A 105 43.60 -8.93 10.52
N ARG A 106 43.03 -9.07 9.33
CA ARG A 106 43.22 -10.21 8.44
C ARG A 106 43.85 -9.72 7.15
N GLY A 107 45.17 -9.84 7.06
CA GLY A 107 45.92 -9.49 5.84
C GLY A 107 46.02 -7.99 5.56
N GLY A 108 46.00 -7.15 6.59
CA GLY A 108 46.09 -5.68 6.47
C GLY A 108 44.74 -5.00 6.35
N HIS A 109 43.63 -5.75 6.42
CA HIS A 109 42.27 -5.23 6.47
C HIS A 109 41.63 -5.51 7.82
N ARG A 110 41.00 -4.49 8.40
CA ARG A 110 40.34 -4.61 9.70
C ARG A 110 38.91 -5.10 9.50
N GLU A 111 38.63 -6.31 9.97
CA GLU A 111 37.30 -6.94 9.86
C GLU A 111 36.57 -6.89 11.21
N ASN A 112 35.24 -6.79 11.15
CA ASN A 112 34.42 -7.02 12.33
C ASN A 112 34.48 -8.51 12.69
N ALA A 113 34.76 -8.82 13.96
CA ALA A 113 34.64 -10.18 14.45
C ALA A 113 33.98 -10.23 15.83
N TRP A 114 33.18 -11.27 16.06
CA TRP A 114 32.62 -11.64 17.34
C TRP A 114 33.24 -12.96 17.75
N LEU A 115 33.87 -12.97 18.93
CA LEU A 115 34.60 -14.12 19.43
C LEU A 115 33.97 -14.57 20.75
N SER A 116 33.63 -15.84 20.84
CA SER A 116 33.32 -16.48 22.12
C SER A 116 34.58 -17.14 22.66
N VAL A 117 35.01 -16.74 23.86
CA VAL A 117 36.23 -17.26 24.50
C VAL A 117 35.87 -17.91 25.82
N SER A 118 36.30 -19.16 26.01
CA SER A 118 36.22 -19.86 27.29
C SER A 118 37.61 -20.01 27.88
N TYR A 119 37.77 -19.56 29.13
CA TYR A 119 38.96 -19.75 29.95
C TYR A 119 38.66 -20.78 31.05
N SER A 120 39.34 -21.93 31.00
CA SER A 120 39.19 -23.02 31.97
C SER A 120 40.49 -23.24 32.74
N PRO A 121 40.44 -23.40 34.07
CA PRO A 121 41.63 -23.70 34.87
C PRO A 121 42.20 -25.08 34.54
N LEU A 122 43.52 -25.15 34.33
CA LEU A 122 44.28 -26.38 34.24
C LEU A 122 44.97 -26.61 35.58
N ARG A 123 44.58 -27.71 36.24
CA ARG A 123 45.18 -28.11 37.53
C ARG A 123 46.41 -28.97 37.30
N ASP A 124 47.45 -28.71 38.07
CA ASP A 124 48.65 -29.54 38.09
C ASP A 124 48.47 -30.76 39.00
N GLU A 125 49.55 -31.52 39.20
CA GLU A 125 49.55 -32.75 39.98
C GLU A 125 49.34 -32.50 41.49
N THR A 126 49.46 -31.26 41.95
CA THR A 126 49.18 -30.84 43.34
C THR A 126 47.72 -30.44 43.54
N GLY A 127 46.96 -30.27 42.46
CA GLY A 127 45.57 -29.79 42.48
C GLY A 127 45.43 -28.27 42.39
N GLU A 128 46.55 -27.53 42.44
CA GLU A 128 46.61 -26.09 42.23
C GLU A 128 46.47 -25.72 40.75
N VAL A 129 46.01 -24.50 40.46
CA VAL A 129 45.86 -24.03 39.06
C VAL A 129 47.21 -23.61 38.50
N GLY A 130 47.86 -24.51 37.76
CA GLY A 130 49.16 -24.28 37.12
C GLY A 130 49.09 -23.47 35.82
N GLY A 131 47.93 -23.44 35.17
CA GLY A 131 47.69 -22.68 33.95
C GLY A 131 46.22 -22.60 33.55
N LEU A 132 45.95 -22.05 32.38
CA LEU A 132 44.63 -21.85 31.83
C LEU A 132 44.55 -22.40 30.41
N LEU A 133 43.44 -23.04 30.05
CA LEU A 133 43.08 -23.36 28.69
C LEU A 133 42.14 -22.28 28.17
N ALA A 134 42.51 -21.65 27.07
CA ALA A 134 41.65 -20.75 26.30
C ALA A 134 41.18 -21.46 25.04
N VAL A 135 39.85 -21.56 24.87
CA VAL A 135 39.23 -22.05 23.63
C VAL A 135 38.48 -20.88 23.01
N VAL A 136 38.76 -20.57 21.75
CA VAL A 136 38.11 -19.47 21.03
C VAL A 136 37.27 -20.02 19.88
N ALA A 137 36.04 -19.54 19.78
CA ALA A 137 35.17 -19.75 18.64
C ALA A 137 34.91 -18.42 17.94
N ASP A 138 35.05 -18.40 16.62
CA ASP A 138 34.61 -17.28 15.78
C ASP A 138 33.10 -17.40 15.56
N THR A 139 32.32 -16.55 16.23
CA THR A 139 30.85 -16.51 16.15
C THR A 139 30.35 -15.43 15.20
N THR A 140 31.24 -14.74 14.48
CA THR A 140 30.93 -13.61 13.59
C THR A 140 29.79 -13.93 12.62
N ALA A 141 29.91 -15.03 11.87
CA ALA A 141 28.89 -15.40 10.87
C ALA A 141 27.51 -15.65 11.50
N ARG A 142 27.48 -16.23 12.72
CA ARG A 142 26.24 -16.47 13.46
C ARG A 142 25.62 -15.16 13.94
N VAL A 143 26.40 -14.30 14.60
CA VAL A 143 25.93 -13.00 15.11
C VAL A 143 25.44 -12.10 13.98
N GLU A 144 26.17 -12.03 12.86
CA GLU A 144 25.76 -11.28 11.67
C GLU A 144 24.46 -11.84 11.07
N ALA A 145 24.33 -13.15 10.94
CA ALA A 145 23.12 -13.78 10.42
C ALA A 145 21.90 -13.53 11.32
N GLU A 146 22.06 -13.64 12.64
CA GLU A 146 21.01 -13.35 13.61
C GLU A 146 20.54 -11.90 13.52
N ARG A 147 21.49 -10.94 13.43
CA ARG A 147 21.18 -9.51 13.32
C ARG A 147 20.46 -9.17 12.00
N ARG A 148 20.96 -9.69 10.87
CA ARG A 148 20.33 -9.52 9.55
C ARG A 148 18.94 -10.13 9.51
N LEU A 149 18.76 -11.33 10.08
CA LEU A 149 17.46 -12.00 10.15
C LEU A 149 16.48 -11.24 11.05
N ALA A 150 16.94 -10.64 12.15
CA ALA A 150 16.11 -9.77 13.00
C ALA A 150 15.62 -8.55 12.20
N SER A 151 16.49 -7.86 11.47
CA SER A 151 16.10 -6.75 10.60
C SER A 151 15.07 -7.18 9.54
N LEU A 152 15.27 -8.33 8.88
CA LEU A 152 14.29 -8.82 7.89
C LEU A 152 12.92 -9.12 8.52
N ARG A 153 12.89 -9.74 9.71
CA ARG A 153 11.63 -10.02 10.42
C ARG A 153 10.87 -8.73 10.77
N GLU A 154 11.58 -7.70 11.21
CA GLU A 154 10.97 -6.40 11.52
C GLU A 154 10.47 -5.67 10.26
N LEU A 155 11.19 -5.77 9.13
CA LEU A 155 10.73 -5.25 7.84
C LEU A 155 9.43 -5.94 7.39
N VAL A 156 9.32 -7.26 7.57
CA VAL A 156 8.10 -8.01 7.26
C VAL A 156 6.94 -7.56 8.14
N ALA A 157 7.17 -7.39 9.45
CA ALA A 157 6.13 -6.98 10.39
C ALA A 157 5.62 -5.57 10.09
N SER A 158 6.52 -4.60 9.91
CA SER A 158 6.16 -3.21 9.58
C SER A 158 5.44 -3.08 8.23
N ALA A 159 5.83 -3.87 7.22
CA ALA A 159 5.19 -3.88 5.91
C ALA A 159 3.70 -4.30 5.94
N ALA A 160 3.26 -5.02 6.98
CA ALA A 160 1.87 -5.45 7.11
C ALA A 160 0.97 -4.40 7.78
N GLU A 161 1.53 -3.52 8.61
CA GLU A 161 0.77 -2.59 9.46
C GLU A 161 0.75 -1.15 8.94
N ALA A 162 1.62 -0.82 7.98
CA ALA A 162 1.77 0.54 7.49
C ALA A 162 0.51 1.06 6.75
N PRO A 163 -0.12 2.17 7.22
CA PRO A 163 -1.33 2.70 6.60
C PRO A 163 -1.08 3.52 5.33
N THR A 164 0.14 4.04 5.15
CA THR A 164 0.51 4.85 3.98
C THR A 164 1.91 4.50 3.48
N PRO A 165 2.21 4.71 2.18
CA PRO A 165 3.54 4.50 1.63
C PRO A 165 4.64 5.25 2.39
N GLU A 166 4.38 6.49 2.81
CA GLU A 166 5.31 7.28 3.60
C GLU A 166 5.60 6.66 4.97
N GLN A 167 4.60 6.06 5.62
CA GLN A 167 4.81 5.37 6.89
C GLN A 167 5.60 4.07 6.69
N ALA A 168 5.29 3.29 5.66
CA ALA A 168 6.04 2.07 5.33
C ALA A 168 7.54 2.35 5.11
N CYS A 169 7.89 3.43 4.41
CA CYS A 169 9.27 3.84 4.24
C CYS A 169 9.92 4.30 5.55
N ARG A 170 9.20 5.05 6.39
CA ARG A 170 9.71 5.48 7.70
C ARG A 170 9.99 4.31 8.62
N ASP A 171 9.10 3.33 8.68
CA ASP A 171 9.28 2.13 9.50
C ASP A 171 10.49 1.32 9.02
N ALA A 172 10.66 1.18 7.70
CA ALA A 172 11.83 0.54 7.12
C ALA A 172 13.14 1.27 7.48
N ALA A 173 13.17 2.60 7.44
CA ALA A 173 14.31 3.38 7.88
C ALA A 173 14.62 3.17 9.37
N GLN A 174 13.61 3.12 10.24
CA GLN A 174 13.81 2.84 11.66
C GLN A 174 14.40 1.43 11.91
N VAL A 175 14.04 0.43 11.09
CA VAL A 175 14.68 -0.90 11.17
C VAL A 175 16.18 -0.80 10.86
N PHE A 176 16.56 -0.04 9.82
CA PHE A 176 17.97 0.16 9.48
C PHE A 176 18.71 0.98 10.55
N GLU A 177 18.08 1.97 11.17
CA GLU A 177 18.67 2.73 12.29
C GLU A 177 18.99 1.85 13.51
N ARG A 178 18.27 0.75 13.71
CA ARG A 178 18.58 -0.25 14.75
C ARG A 178 19.70 -1.21 14.37
N ASN A 179 20.08 -1.26 13.08
CA ASN A 179 21.18 -2.09 12.58
C ASN A 179 22.22 -1.26 11.78
N PRO A 180 22.89 -0.29 12.42
CA PRO A 180 23.90 0.54 11.75
C PRO A 180 25.18 -0.25 11.41
N THR A 181 25.35 -1.45 11.95
CA THR A 181 26.54 -2.28 11.70
C THR A 181 26.51 -2.92 10.33
N ASP A 182 25.36 -3.49 9.93
CA ASP A 182 25.18 -4.05 8.59
C ASP A 182 24.65 -3.02 7.59
N VAL A 183 23.98 -1.95 8.05
CA VAL A 183 23.41 -0.92 7.18
C VAL A 183 23.81 0.46 7.71
N PRO A 184 25.04 0.93 7.42
CA PRO A 184 25.52 2.23 7.91
C PRO A 184 24.62 3.41 7.54
N PHE A 185 24.01 3.35 6.36
CA PHE A 185 22.94 4.25 5.93
C PHE A 185 22.00 3.56 4.93
N ALA A 186 20.78 4.07 4.82
CA ALA A 186 19.85 3.65 3.78
C ALA A 186 18.96 4.81 3.31
N LEU A 187 18.64 4.84 2.02
CA LEU A 187 17.76 5.83 1.39
C LEU A 187 16.70 5.10 0.58
N VAL A 188 15.44 5.45 0.79
CA VAL A 188 14.31 4.88 0.05
C VAL A 188 13.74 5.94 -0.87
N TYR A 189 13.86 5.70 -2.18
CA TYR A 189 13.32 6.55 -3.23
C TYR A 189 12.13 5.86 -3.89
N VAL A 190 11.04 6.58 -4.09
CA VAL A 190 9.84 6.11 -4.79
C VAL A 190 9.62 6.94 -6.04
N LEU A 191 9.23 6.30 -7.13
CA LEU A 191 8.96 6.96 -8.40
C LEU A 191 7.69 7.81 -8.31
N ASP A 192 7.76 9.02 -8.84
CA ASP A 192 6.56 9.83 -9.04
C ASP A 192 5.75 9.31 -10.23
N GLY A 193 4.45 9.62 -10.26
CA GLY A 193 3.52 9.11 -11.29
C GLY A 193 3.83 9.56 -12.73
N ASP A 194 4.72 10.53 -12.92
CA ASP A 194 5.19 10.97 -14.23
C ASP A 194 6.34 10.12 -14.79
N GLY A 195 6.93 9.23 -13.96
CA GLY A 195 8.06 8.38 -14.31
C GLY A 195 9.35 9.14 -14.63
N ARG A 196 9.47 10.42 -14.26
CA ARG A 196 10.63 11.28 -14.56
C ARG A 196 11.48 11.57 -13.34
N THR A 197 10.88 11.53 -12.16
CA THR A 197 11.56 11.79 -10.90
C THR A 197 11.35 10.67 -9.89
N ALA A 198 12.33 10.51 -9.01
CA ALA A 198 12.23 9.67 -7.83
C ALA A 198 12.39 10.55 -6.58
N ARG A 199 11.43 10.48 -5.67
CA ARG A 199 11.39 11.26 -4.43
C ARG A 199 11.83 10.40 -3.25
N ARG A 200 12.71 10.95 -2.41
CA ARG A 200 13.13 10.29 -1.16
C ARG A 200 11.98 10.32 -0.17
N LEU A 201 11.52 9.15 0.28
CA LEU A 201 10.49 9.02 1.32
C LEU A 201 11.08 8.74 2.70
N ALA A 202 12.25 8.12 2.77
CA ALA A 202 12.92 7.84 4.03
C ALA A 202 14.44 7.82 3.90
N CYS A 203 15.09 8.03 5.04
CA CYS A 203 16.53 8.13 5.20
C CYS A 203 16.88 7.55 6.57
N ALA A 204 17.92 6.73 6.64
CA ALA A 204 18.48 6.17 7.86
C ALA A 204 19.99 6.39 7.87
N GLY A 205 20.57 6.72 9.03
CA GLY A 205 22.01 6.92 9.21
C GLY A 205 22.57 8.22 8.60
N LEU A 206 21.79 8.96 7.82
CA LEU A 206 22.17 10.25 7.23
C LEU A 206 21.15 11.34 7.57
N PRO A 207 21.58 12.60 7.78
CA PRO A 207 20.67 13.71 7.93
C PRO A 207 19.96 14.02 6.59
N ALA A 208 18.76 14.58 6.68
CA ALA A 208 17.89 14.76 5.52
C ALA A 208 18.43 15.74 4.47
N ASP A 209 19.32 16.64 4.85
CA ASP A 209 20.00 17.65 4.04
C ASP A 209 21.38 17.21 3.53
N HIS A 210 21.80 15.98 3.83
CA HIS A 210 23.09 15.46 3.39
C HIS A 210 23.22 15.43 1.86
N PRO A 211 24.39 15.78 1.27
CA PRO A 211 24.58 15.77 -0.19
C PRO A 211 24.31 14.40 -0.84
N ALA A 212 24.64 13.31 -0.15
CA ALA A 212 24.34 11.95 -0.58
C ALA A 212 22.85 11.56 -0.50
N ALA A 213 22.00 12.40 0.09
CA ALA A 213 20.59 12.11 0.31
C ALA A 213 19.70 13.21 -0.32
N PRO A 214 19.78 13.47 -1.64
CA PRO A 214 18.93 14.46 -2.28
C PRO A 214 17.45 14.12 -2.10
N ALA A 215 16.60 15.13 -1.92
CA ALA A 215 15.16 14.94 -1.76
C ALA A 215 14.49 14.40 -3.04
N VAL A 216 15.00 14.77 -4.21
CA VAL A 216 14.49 14.37 -5.53
C VAL A 216 15.65 14.06 -6.47
N ILE A 217 15.51 12.98 -7.24
CA ILE A 217 16.45 12.57 -8.29
C ILE A 217 15.71 12.58 -9.63
N ALA A 218 16.23 13.28 -10.63
CA ALA A 218 15.72 13.24 -12.00
C ALA A 218 16.31 12.03 -12.76
N LEU A 219 15.50 11.33 -13.54
CA LEU A 219 15.89 10.12 -14.26
C LEU A 219 16.41 10.38 -15.68
N GLY A 220 16.20 11.59 -16.22
CA GLY A 220 16.58 11.97 -17.60
C GLY A 220 17.92 12.70 -17.75
N SER A 221 18.56 13.10 -16.65
CA SER A 221 19.83 13.81 -16.62
C SER A 221 20.64 13.30 -15.42
N GLY A 222 21.97 13.18 -15.55
CA GLY A 222 22.84 12.61 -14.52
C GLY A 222 22.47 13.06 -13.10
N SER A 223 22.32 12.09 -12.19
CA SER A 223 21.91 12.35 -10.81
C SER A 223 22.94 13.26 -10.12
N PRO A 224 22.51 14.37 -9.47
CA PRO A 224 23.43 15.27 -8.77
C PRO A 224 24.19 14.59 -7.62
N ALA A 225 23.66 13.50 -7.06
CA ALA A 225 24.33 12.65 -6.06
C ALA A 225 25.01 11.41 -6.67
N GLY A 226 25.02 11.25 -8.00
CA GLY A 226 25.69 10.13 -8.66
C GLY A 226 25.02 8.75 -8.48
N TRP A 227 23.91 8.63 -7.75
CA TRP A 227 23.21 7.34 -7.61
C TRP A 227 22.64 6.86 -8.96
N PRO A 228 22.91 5.61 -9.38
CA PRO A 228 22.48 5.02 -10.66
C PRO A 228 20.99 4.62 -10.64
N VAL A 229 20.10 5.52 -10.25
CA VAL A 229 18.66 5.24 -10.10
C VAL A 229 18.02 4.86 -11.44
N ALA A 230 18.29 5.63 -12.50
CA ALA A 230 17.74 5.38 -13.83
C ALA A 230 18.11 4.00 -14.41
N PRO A 231 19.40 3.58 -14.46
CA PRO A 231 19.75 2.24 -14.96
C PRO A 231 19.23 1.11 -14.08
N VAL A 232 19.18 1.26 -12.74
CA VAL A 232 18.60 0.26 -11.83
C VAL A 232 17.11 0.04 -12.11
N ILE A 233 16.36 1.12 -12.36
CA ILE A 233 14.94 1.02 -12.70
C ILE A 233 14.76 0.39 -14.09
N ALA A 234 15.56 0.80 -15.07
CA ALA A 234 15.45 0.32 -16.44
C ALA A 234 15.79 -1.17 -16.58
N ALA A 235 16.82 -1.65 -15.86
CA ALA A 235 17.24 -3.05 -15.88
C ALA A 235 16.46 -3.92 -14.88
N ALA A 236 15.85 -3.32 -13.86
CA ALA A 236 15.31 -4.03 -12.69
C ALA A 236 16.35 -4.97 -12.02
N GLU A 237 17.62 -4.55 -12.04
CA GLU A 237 18.76 -5.28 -11.46
C GLU A 237 19.52 -4.40 -10.46
N PRO A 238 20.06 -4.99 -9.39
CA PRO A 238 20.85 -4.25 -8.41
C PRO A 238 22.21 -3.83 -9.00
N VAL A 239 22.66 -2.63 -8.64
CA VAL A 239 23.97 -2.10 -9.00
C VAL A 239 24.80 -1.90 -7.73
N VAL A 240 26.00 -2.48 -7.70
CA VAL A 240 26.98 -2.24 -6.64
C VAL A 240 27.92 -1.13 -7.08
N LEU A 241 28.15 -0.17 -6.20
CA LEU A 241 29.07 0.93 -6.38
C LEU A 241 30.23 0.75 -5.41
N ASP A 242 31.39 0.45 -5.96
CA ASP A 242 32.67 0.50 -5.26
C ASP A 242 33.26 1.92 -5.40
N ASP A 243 34.08 2.33 -4.44
CA ASP A 243 34.79 3.61 -4.45
C ASP A 243 33.88 4.84 -4.64
N LEU A 244 32.91 4.99 -3.74
CA LEU A 244 31.96 6.10 -3.73
C LEU A 244 32.67 7.47 -3.79
N PRO A 245 32.21 8.39 -4.67
CA PRO A 245 32.92 9.64 -4.92
C PRO A 245 32.92 10.57 -3.71
N ALA A 246 34.05 11.23 -3.46
CA ALA A 246 34.22 12.17 -2.35
C ALA A 246 33.23 13.34 -2.36
N GLN A 247 32.61 13.64 -3.52
CA GLN A 247 31.59 14.66 -3.69
C GLN A 247 30.29 14.35 -2.92
N LEU A 248 30.07 13.10 -2.51
CA LEU A 248 28.93 12.69 -1.69
C LEU A 248 29.02 13.18 -0.24
N GLY A 249 30.16 13.71 0.18
CA GLY A 249 30.45 14.02 1.58
C GLY A 249 30.92 12.79 2.36
N GLU A 250 31.08 12.95 3.66
CA GLU A 250 31.52 11.87 4.55
C GLU A 250 30.33 10.95 4.88
N LEU A 251 30.38 9.72 4.36
CA LEU A 251 29.33 8.73 4.58
C LEU A 251 29.58 7.96 5.88
N PRO A 252 28.53 7.69 6.69
CA PRO A 252 28.67 7.04 7.97
C PRO A 252 29.18 5.61 7.80
N GLY A 253 30.14 5.21 8.65
CA GLY A 253 30.57 3.81 8.79
C GLY A 253 29.65 2.98 9.70
N GLY A 254 28.62 3.59 10.28
CA GLY A 254 27.83 2.99 11.36
C GLY A 254 28.58 3.14 12.69
N PRO A 255 28.78 2.06 13.47
CA PRO A 255 29.53 2.13 14.73
C PRO A 255 31.05 2.14 14.56
N VAL A 256 31.55 1.99 13.32
CA VAL A 256 32.99 2.01 13.03
C VAL A 256 33.45 3.40 12.56
N PRO A 257 34.68 3.83 12.89
CA PRO A 257 35.19 5.16 12.53
C PRO A 257 35.52 5.30 11.03
N GLU A 258 35.75 4.21 10.31
CA GLU A 258 36.03 4.24 8.88
C GLU A 258 34.76 4.64 8.08
N PRO A 259 34.84 5.59 7.14
CA PRO A 259 33.67 5.98 6.35
C PRO A 259 33.25 4.87 5.38
N CYS A 260 31.95 4.81 5.09
CA CYS A 260 31.41 3.90 4.08
C CYS A 260 31.87 4.32 2.68
N ARG A 261 32.50 3.39 1.95
CA ARG A 261 33.05 3.63 0.60
C ARG A 261 32.37 2.82 -0.50
N ALA A 262 31.44 1.96 -0.15
CA ALA A 262 30.70 1.14 -1.10
C ALA A 262 29.21 1.15 -0.76
N ALA A 263 28.35 1.11 -1.77
CA ALA A 263 26.92 1.03 -1.59
C ALA A 263 26.29 0.10 -2.63
N ILE A 264 25.13 -0.44 -2.30
CA ILE A 264 24.30 -1.21 -3.22
C ILE A 264 23.01 -0.43 -3.48
N VAL A 265 22.63 -0.33 -4.76
CA VAL A 265 21.38 0.28 -5.20
C VAL A 265 20.49 -0.82 -5.75
N LEU A 266 19.36 -1.07 -5.09
CA LEU A 266 18.44 -2.15 -5.42
C LEU A 266 17.11 -1.61 -5.94
N PRO A 267 16.52 -2.23 -6.96
CA PRO A 267 15.19 -1.88 -7.41
C PRO A 267 14.15 -2.37 -6.39
N LEU A 268 13.17 -1.53 -6.07
CA LEU A 268 12.02 -1.92 -5.25
C LEU A 268 10.98 -2.56 -6.17
N VAL A 269 11.08 -3.88 -6.33
CA VAL A 269 10.18 -4.67 -7.18
C VAL A 269 9.31 -5.53 -6.28
N ARG A 270 7.99 -5.43 -6.43
CA ARG A 270 7.09 -6.38 -5.78
C ARG A 270 7.19 -7.73 -6.49
N PRO A 271 7.29 -8.85 -5.75
CA PRO A 271 7.19 -10.17 -6.36
C PRO A 271 5.95 -10.29 -7.26
N GLY A 272 6.16 -10.65 -8.53
CA GLY A 272 5.10 -10.78 -9.54
C GLY A 272 4.80 -9.52 -10.37
N LEU A 273 5.40 -8.37 -10.05
CA LEU A 273 5.36 -7.17 -10.90
C LEU A 273 6.69 -6.99 -11.66
N ALA A 274 6.62 -6.55 -12.91
CA ALA A 274 7.81 -6.32 -13.74
C ALA A 274 8.42 -4.92 -13.58
N CYS A 275 7.66 -3.95 -13.08
CA CYS A 275 8.09 -2.56 -12.98
C CYS A 275 8.52 -2.22 -11.55
N PRO A 276 9.76 -1.75 -11.33
CA PRO A 276 10.18 -1.19 -10.06
C PRO A 276 9.31 0.03 -9.70
N ILE A 277 8.92 0.14 -8.43
CA ILE A 277 8.19 1.31 -7.90
C ILE A 277 9.13 2.36 -7.31
N GLY A 278 10.42 2.06 -7.24
CA GLY A 278 11.43 2.88 -6.58
C GLY A 278 12.77 2.15 -6.48
N VAL A 279 13.68 2.71 -5.68
CA VAL A 279 14.98 2.10 -5.36
C VAL A 279 15.33 2.24 -3.89
N LEU A 280 16.07 1.27 -3.36
CA LEU A 280 16.77 1.31 -2.09
C LEU A 280 18.25 1.57 -2.36
N VAL A 281 18.82 2.63 -1.81
CA VAL A 281 20.27 2.82 -1.73
C VAL A 281 20.69 2.42 -0.32
N ALA A 282 21.63 1.49 -0.18
CA ALA A 282 22.12 1.06 1.12
C ALA A 282 23.65 1.05 1.16
N GLY A 283 24.23 1.61 2.22
CA GLY A 283 25.66 1.57 2.47
C GLY A 283 26.13 0.16 2.84
N ILE A 284 27.35 -0.19 2.43
CA ILE A 284 28.00 -1.45 2.76
C ILE A 284 29.00 -1.21 3.91
N CYS A 285 28.98 -2.08 4.91
CA CYS A 285 29.88 -1.98 6.06
C CYS A 285 31.36 -1.94 5.63
N PRO A 286 32.17 -0.93 6.04
CA PRO A 286 33.58 -0.80 5.62
C PRO A 286 34.46 -2.00 6.01
N ARG A 287 34.07 -2.71 7.06
CA ARG A 287 34.81 -3.84 7.64
C ARG A 287 34.26 -5.20 7.21
N ARG A 288 33.44 -5.24 6.17
CA ARG A 288 32.86 -6.48 5.63
C ARG A 288 32.74 -6.41 4.11
N PRO A 289 33.34 -7.35 3.36
CA PRO A 289 33.08 -7.46 1.93
C PRO A 289 31.64 -7.86 1.67
N LEU A 290 31.06 -7.41 0.55
CA LEU A 290 29.74 -7.81 0.11
C LEU A 290 29.78 -9.25 -0.44
N ASP A 291 29.66 -10.23 0.46
CA ASP A 291 29.49 -11.64 0.10
C ASP A 291 28.04 -11.95 -0.34
N ASP A 292 27.81 -13.15 -0.85
CA ASP A 292 26.49 -13.57 -1.36
C ASP A 292 25.39 -13.48 -0.30
N LEU A 293 25.67 -13.85 0.95
CA LEU A 293 24.68 -13.80 2.04
C LEU A 293 24.33 -12.35 2.40
N TYR A 294 25.31 -11.47 2.38
CA TYR A 294 25.12 -10.05 2.64
C TYR A 294 24.36 -9.37 1.49
N ARG A 295 24.63 -9.75 0.23
CA ARG A 295 23.86 -9.31 -0.94
C ARG A 295 22.40 -9.78 -0.86
N VAL A 296 22.17 -11.05 -0.52
CA VAL A 296 20.82 -11.63 -0.35
C VAL A 296 20.04 -10.89 0.75
N PHE A 297 20.71 -10.49 1.84
CA PHE A 297 20.06 -9.68 2.89
C PHE A 297 19.50 -8.36 2.33
N PHE A 298 20.27 -7.63 1.53
CA PHE A 298 19.79 -6.38 0.92
C PHE A 298 18.67 -6.60 -0.10
N GLU A 299 18.76 -7.67 -0.90
CA GLU A 299 17.71 -8.05 -1.87
C GLU A 299 16.39 -8.36 -1.17
N LEU A 300 16.43 -9.16 -0.10
CA LEU A 300 15.24 -9.46 0.71
C LEU A 300 14.68 -8.21 1.40
N ALA A 301 15.55 -7.34 1.92
CA ALA A 301 15.13 -6.07 2.51
C ALA A 301 14.41 -5.19 1.49
N ALA A 302 14.96 -5.04 0.29
CA ALA A 302 14.33 -4.30 -0.82
C ALA A 302 12.97 -4.90 -1.21
N ALA A 303 12.87 -6.23 -1.30
CA ALA A 303 11.61 -6.92 -1.61
C ALA A 303 10.53 -6.71 -0.53
N HIS A 304 10.90 -6.75 0.75
CA HIS A 304 9.97 -6.49 1.86
C HIS A 304 9.50 -5.03 1.89
N ILE A 305 10.40 -4.07 1.64
CA ILE A 305 10.04 -2.65 1.50
C ILE A 305 9.08 -2.43 0.34
N ALA A 306 9.37 -3.03 -0.83
CA ALA A 306 8.50 -2.93 -2.00
C ALA A 306 7.11 -3.51 -1.74
N THR A 307 7.04 -4.62 -0.98
CA THR A 307 5.78 -5.25 -0.56
C THR A 307 4.98 -4.34 0.36
N GLY A 308 5.62 -3.77 1.39
CA GLY A 308 4.99 -2.83 2.32
C GLY A 308 4.44 -1.58 1.64
N LEU A 309 5.23 -1.00 0.72
CA LEU A 309 4.80 0.13 -0.11
C LEU A 309 3.53 -0.18 -0.92
N CYS A 310 3.50 -1.33 -1.61
CA CYS A 310 2.34 -1.73 -2.40
C CYS A 310 1.10 -1.99 -1.54
N ASN A 311 1.26 -2.65 -0.38
CA ASN A 311 0.16 -2.93 0.53
C ASN A 311 -0.42 -1.62 1.09
N ALA A 312 0.45 -0.71 1.55
CA ALA A 312 0.02 0.57 2.09
C ALA A 312 -0.67 1.45 1.04
N ALA A 313 -0.18 1.45 -0.21
CA ALA A 313 -0.84 2.14 -1.32
C ALA A 313 -2.23 1.58 -1.60
N ALA A 314 -2.39 0.25 -1.58
CA ALA A 314 -3.69 -0.40 -1.78
C ALA A 314 -4.67 -0.10 -0.65
N HIS A 315 -4.24 -0.21 0.62
CA HIS A 315 -5.06 0.13 1.78
C HIS A 315 -5.52 1.59 1.75
N HIS A 316 -4.60 2.53 1.48
CA HIS A 316 -4.92 3.95 1.41
C HIS A 316 -5.95 4.26 0.30
N ALA A 317 -5.85 3.60 -0.86
CA ALA A 317 -6.81 3.75 -1.95
C ALA A 317 -8.21 3.23 -1.58
N VAL A 318 -8.30 2.06 -0.94
CA VAL A 318 -9.57 1.50 -0.47
C VAL A 318 -10.21 2.41 0.59
N ASP A 319 -9.44 2.91 1.55
CA ASP A 319 -9.95 3.81 2.58
C ASP A 319 -10.41 5.16 2.03
N ALA A 320 -9.74 5.68 1.01
CA ALA A 320 -10.19 6.89 0.31
C ALA A 320 -11.51 6.66 -0.44
N ALA A 321 -11.63 5.54 -1.16
CA ALA A 321 -12.86 5.18 -1.86
C ALA A 321 -14.04 4.97 -0.90
N ARG A 322 -13.81 4.28 0.22
CA ARG A 322 -14.83 4.07 1.26
C ARG A 322 -15.32 5.40 1.84
N ARG A 323 -14.41 6.30 2.22
CA ARG A 323 -14.78 7.63 2.75
C ARG A 323 -15.57 8.46 1.74
N ALA A 324 -15.22 8.38 0.46
CA ALA A 324 -15.97 9.05 -0.60
C ALA A 324 -17.38 8.45 -0.77
N ALA A 325 -17.54 7.13 -0.65
CA ALA A 325 -18.84 6.46 -0.69
C ALA A 325 -19.72 6.84 0.51
N GLU A 326 -19.18 6.77 1.74
CA GLU A 326 -19.89 7.16 2.96
C GLU A 326 -20.34 8.63 2.92
N TYR A 327 -19.48 9.54 2.43
CA TYR A 327 -19.85 10.94 2.26
C TYR A 327 -21.02 11.11 1.28
N ASN A 328 -21.02 10.40 0.15
CA ASN A 328 -22.11 10.45 -0.82
C ASN A 328 -23.43 9.89 -0.24
N GLU A 329 -23.38 8.82 0.53
CA GLU A 329 -24.57 8.26 1.21
C GLU A 329 -25.16 9.24 2.23
N GLN A 330 -24.32 9.80 3.10
CA GLN A 330 -24.75 10.77 4.10
C GLN A 330 -25.31 12.05 3.47
N PHE A 331 -24.65 12.54 2.42
CA PHE A 331 -25.12 13.70 1.65
C PHE A 331 -26.50 13.45 1.03
N THR A 332 -26.75 12.22 0.57
CA THR A 332 -28.03 11.81 -0.06
C THR A 332 -29.17 11.72 0.97
N ALA A 333 -28.93 11.09 2.12
CA ALA A 333 -29.98 10.87 3.12
C ALA A 333 -30.39 12.16 3.86
N LEU A 334 -29.42 13.01 4.21
CA LEU A 334 -29.66 14.20 5.03
C LEU A 334 -30.39 15.30 4.24
N LEU A 335 -29.90 15.66 3.05
CA LEU A 335 -30.50 16.73 2.22
C LEU A 335 -31.91 16.37 1.74
N GLY A 336 -32.19 15.09 1.48
CA GLY A 336 -33.49 14.67 0.98
C GLY A 336 -34.64 14.94 1.95
N HIS A 337 -34.44 14.63 3.23
CA HIS A 337 -35.47 14.84 4.25
C HIS A 337 -35.51 16.31 4.71
N GLU A 338 -34.35 16.94 4.90
CA GLU A 338 -34.28 18.33 5.36
C GLU A 338 -34.81 19.34 4.35
N LEU A 339 -34.75 19.05 3.04
CA LEU A 339 -35.34 19.91 2.02
C LEU A 339 -36.84 19.62 1.80
N ARG A 340 -37.28 18.37 1.94
CA ARG A 340 -38.71 18.00 1.78
C ARG A 340 -39.60 18.60 2.86
N ASN A 341 -39.15 18.64 4.11
CA ASN A 341 -39.96 19.11 5.24
C ASN A 341 -40.39 20.59 5.15
N PRO A 342 -39.48 21.57 4.99
CA PRO A 342 -39.88 22.96 4.82
C PRO A 342 -40.68 23.16 3.53
N LEU A 343 -40.39 22.39 2.48
CA LEU A 343 -41.11 22.47 1.22
C LEU A 343 -42.57 22.00 1.34
N ASN A 344 -42.81 20.91 2.06
CA ASN A 344 -44.15 20.41 2.36
C ASN A 344 -44.94 21.40 3.22
N ALA A 345 -44.28 22.08 4.16
CA ALA A 345 -44.91 23.15 4.94
C ALA A 345 -45.34 24.32 4.04
N ILE A 346 -44.46 24.79 3.15
CA ILE A 346 -44.75 25.84 2.15
C ILE A 346 -45.92 25.42 1.26
N ALA A 347 -45.90 24.19 0.73
CA ALA A 347 -46.96 23.66 -0.13
C ALA A 347 -48.31 23.61 0.59
N THR A 348 -48.34 23.10 1.83
CA THR A 348 -49.56 22.97 2.64
C THR A 348 -50.17 24.33 2.96
N SER A 349 -49.34 25.30 3.39
CA SER A 349 -49.80 26.67 3.65
C SER A 349 -50.34 27.34 2.37
N ALA A 350 -49.69 27.15 1.23
CA ALA A 350 -50.14 27.70 -0.04
C ALA A 350 -51.44 27.05 -0.54
N GLN A 351 -51.61 25.74 -0.36
CA GLN A 351 -52.88 25.04 -0.66
C GLN A 351 -54.02 25.54 0.22
N LEU A 352 -53.77 25.78 1.51
CA LEU A 352 -54.78 26.34 2.42
C LEU A 352 -55.19 27.76 2.00
N LEU A 353 -54.23 28.60 1.62
CA LEU A 353 -54.49 29.93 1.07
C LEU A 353 -55.28 29.86 -0.23
N GLN A 354 -54.94 28.94 -1.13
CA GLN A 354 -55.66 28.73 -2.39
C GLN A 354 -57.13 28.37 -2.15
N ARG A 355 -57.41 27.47 -1.19
CA ARG A 355 -58.79 27.05 -0.85
C ARG A 355 -59.62 28.15 -0.18
N ARG A 356 -58.99 29.05 0.58
CA ARG A 356 -59.67 30.13 1.32
C ARG A 356 -59.73 31.45 0.56
N ALA A 357 -58.91 31.63 -0.48
CA ALA A 357 -58.86 32.85 -1.26
C ALA A 357 -60.14 33.00 -2.11
N THR A 358 -60.94 34.01 -1.78
CA THR A 358 -62.08 34.43 -2.59
C THR A 358 -61.69 35.45 -3.67
N ALA A 359 -60.56 36.14 -3.49
CA ALA A 359 -60.08 37.16 -4.41
C ALA A 359 -58.94 36.66 -5.31
N PRO A 360 -59.00 36.90 -6.64
CA PRO A 360 -58.03 36.38 -7.61
C PRO A 360 -56.60 36.86 -7.38
N GLU A 361 -56.40 38.02 -6.74
CA GLU A 361 -55.09 38.56 -6.36
C GLU A 361 -54.36 37.72 -5.29
N ILE A 362 -55.08 36.94 -4.49
CA ILE A 362 -54.50 36.01 -3.49
C ILE A 362 -54.45 34.58 -4.05
N ALA A 363 -55.48 34.16 -4.79
CA ALA A 363 -55.55 32.81 -5.37
C ALA A 363 -54.45 32.55 -6.41
N ARG A 364 -54.12 33.55 -7.25
CA ARG A 364 -53.10 33.42 -8.30
C ARG A 364 -51.67 33.22 -7.73
N PRO A 365 -51.18 34.04 -6.77
CA PRO A 365 -49.90 33.79 -6.12
C PRO A 365 -49.86 32.46 -5.35
N ALA A 366 -50.92 32.10 -4.61
CA ALA A 366 -50.99 30.83 -3.89
C ALA A 366 -50.83 29.63 -4.84
N THR A 367 -51.54 29.65 -5.98
CA THR A 367 -51.41 28.63 -7.02
C THR A 367 -49.98 28.54 -7.57
N ARG A 368 -49.30 29.67 -7.78
CA ARG A 368 -47.89 29.68 -8.22
C ARG A 368 -46.95 29.08 -7.18
N ILE A 369 -47.18 29.31 -5.88
CA ILE A 369 -46.36 28.73 -4.81
C ILE A 369 -46.54 27.22 -4.76
N VAL A 370 -47.78 26.71 -4.85
CA VAL A 370 -48.05 25.26 -4.90
C VAL A 370 -47.33 24.61 -6.08
N LEU A 371 -47.48 25.16 -7.29
CA LEU A 371 -46.81 24.63 -8.48
C LEU A 371 -45.28 24.66 -8.38
N SER A 372 -44.72 25.70 -7.75
CA SER A 372 -43.28 25.81 -7.50
C SER A 372 -42.81 24.77 -6.48
N ALA A 373 -43.58 24.55 -5.42
CA ALA A 373 -43.27 23.57 -4.39
C ALA A 373 -43.31 22.13 -4.93
N GLU A 374 -44.33 21.78 -5.71
CA GLU A 374 -44.44 20.48 -6.40
C GLU A 374 -43.28 20.25 -7.38
N ARG A 375 -42.86 21.31 -8.09
CA ARG A 375 -41.69 21.26 -8.96
C ARG A 375 -40.40 20.98 -8.18
N MET A 376 -40.18 21.67 -7.06
CA MET A 376 -39.02 21.42 -6.20
C MET A 376 -39.07 20.01 -5.58
N SER A 377 -40.24 19.50 -5.18
CA SER A 377 -40.37 18.15 -4.62
C SER A 377 -39.98 17.08 -5.63
N ARG A 378 -40.43 17.23 -6.89
CA ARG A 378 -40.02 16.35 -8.00
C ARG A 378 -38.52 16.44 -8.27
N MET A 379 -37.95 17.64 -8.22
CA MET A 379 -36.52 17.85 -8.42
C MET A 379 -35.68 17.14 -7.34
N ILE A 380 -36.06 17.29 -6.08
CA ILE A 380 -35.41 16.62 -4.95
C ILE A 380 -35.52 15.10 -5.09
N ALA A 381 -36.71 14.58 -5.43
CA ALA A 381 -36.90 13.15 -5.65
C ALA A 381 -35.99 12.60 -6.77
N GLN A 382 -35.90 13.30 -7.92
CA GLN A 382 -35.03 12.89 -9.03
C GLN A 382 -33.55 12.92 -8.67
N LEU A 383 -33.10 13.90 -7.87
CA LEU A 383 -31.72 13.96 -7.38
C LEU A 383 -31.40 12.80 -6.43
N LEU A 384 -32.34 12.44 -5.57
CA LEU A 384 -32.19 11.31 -4.66
C LEU A 384 -32.19 9.97 -5.39
N ASP A 385 -33.07 9.79 -6.38
CA ASP A 385 -33.08 8.60 -7.24
C ASP A 385 -31.75 8.46 -8.00
N LEU A 386 -31.22 9.56 -8.57
CA LEU A 386 -29.91 9.57 -9.23
C LEU A 386 -28.78 9.16 -8.27
N ALA A 387 -28.80 9.67 -7.04
CA ALA A 387 -27.80 9.34 -6.04
C ALA A 387 -27.88 7.87 -5.62
N HIS A 388 -29.09 7.32 -5.43
CA HIS A 388 -29.29 5.91 -5.11
C HIS A 388 -28.78 5.00 -6.23
N VAL A 389 -29.08 5.30 -7.49
CA VAL A 389 -28.60 4.52 -8.65
C VAL A 389 -27.08 4.45 -8.67
N ARG A 390 -26.39 5.55 -8.36
CA ARG A 390 -24.92 5.62 -8.37
C ARG A 390 -24.26 4.86 -7.22
N VAL A 391 -24.90 4.81 -6.06
CA VAL A 391 -24.34 4.18 -4.85
C VAL A 391 -24.69 2.69 -4.78
N ALA A 392 -25.96 2.34 -4.97
CA ALA A 392 -26.48 0.99 -4.78
C ALA A 392 -26.45 0.14 -6.07
N GLY A 393 -26.07 0.71 -7.22
CA GLY A 393 -26.02 0.01 -8.50
C GLY A 393 -27.38 -0.23 -9.16
N GLY A 394 -28.44 0.44 -8.70
CA GLY A 394 -29.79 0.35 -9.27
C GLY A 394 -30.87 0.94 -8.37
N LEU A 395 -32.10 1.02 -8.87
CA LEU A 395 -33.28 1.41 -8.08
C LEU A 395 -33.89 0.17 -7.40
N ALA A 396 -34.21 0.29 -6.10
CA ALA A 396 -35.02 -0.71 -5.41
C ALA A 396 -36.47 -0.64 -5.90
N LEU A 397 -37.06 -1.79 -6.22
CA LEU A 397 -38.42 -1.92 -6.74
C LEU A 397 -39.29 -2.77 -5.81
N GLU A 398 -40.58 -2.42 -5.72
CA GLU A 398 -41.60 -3.21 -5.04
C GLU A 398 -42.63 -3.80 -6.03
N PRO A 399 -42.31 -4.89 -6.75
CA PRO A 399 -43.20 -5.41 -7.79
C PRO A 399 -44.48 -6.07 -7.25
N ARG A 400 -45.64 -5.51 -7.62
CA ARG A 400 -46.98 -5.99 -7.26
C ARG A 400 -47.80 -6.33 -8.50
N PRO A 401 -48.81 -7.22 -8.40
CA PRO A 401 -49.74 -7.48 -9.50
C PRO A 401 -50.41 -6.18 -9.97
N LEU A 402 -50.37 -5.93 -11.28
CA LEU A 402 -50.77 -4.66 -11.88
C LEU A 402 -51.29 -4.89 -13.32
N ASP A 403 -52.34 -4.16 -13.71
CA ASP A 403 -52.75 -4.01 -15.11
C ASP A 403 -52.20 -2.68 -15.67
N LEU A 404 -51.36 -2.76 -16.70
CA LEU A 404 -50.77 -1.57 -17.33
C LEU A 404 -51.81 -0.69 -18.03
N THR A 405 -52.95 -1.25 -18.42
CA THR A 405 -54.08 -0.49 -18.99
C THR A 405 -54.63 0.49 -17.98
N GLU A 406 -54.93 0.00 -16.77
CA GLU A 406 -55.46 0.82 -15.68
C GLU A 406 -54.48 1.92 -15.27
N LEU A 407 -53.18 1.57 -15.15
CA LEU A 407 -52.13 2.54 -14.84
C LEU A 407 -52.02 3.64 -15.91
N CYS A 408 -51.93 3.26 -17.19
CA CYS A 408 -51.80 4.25 -18.27
C CYS A 408 -53.07 5.11 -18.39
N GLN A 409 -54.24 4.52 -18.20
CA GLN A 409 -55.51 5.25 -18.22
C GLN A 409 -55.56 6.32 -17.10
N LEU A 410 -55.12 5.96 -15.89
CA LEU A 410 -55.03 6.90 -14.76
C LEU A 410 -54.14 8.09 -15.07
N VAL A 411 -52.94 7.86 -15.61
CA VAL A 411 -52.00 8.95 -15.97
C VAL A 411 -52.55 9.80 -17.11
N ILE A 412 -53.14 9.19 -18.13
CA ILE A 412 -53.69 9.91 -19.28
C ILE A 412 -54.89 10.77 -18.87
N ASP A 413 -55.76 10.29 -17.99
CA ASP A 413 -56.91 11.06 -17.51
C ASP A 413 -56.49 12.25 -16.65
N GLU A 414 -55.45 12.10 -15.81
CA GLU A 414 -54.87 13.22 -15.07
C GLU A 414 -54.31 14.29 -16.02
N LEU A 415 -53.56 13.87 -17.05
CA LEU A 415 -52.99 14.79 -18.04
C LEU A 415 -54.06 15.45 -18.92
N ARG A 416 -55.14 14.75 -19.27
CA ARG A 416 -56.29 15.33 -19.98
C ARG A 416 -56.99 16.41 -19.16
N GLN A 417 -57.13 16.22 -17.85
CA GLN A 417 -57.70 17.23 -16.96
C GLN A 417 -56.80 18.48 -16.89
N ALA A 418 -55.48 18.28 -16.85
CA ALA A 418 -54.51 19.39 -16.86
C ALA A 418 -54.42 20.10 -18.22
N HIS A 419 -54.68 19.38 -19.31
CA HIS A 419 -54.56 19.88 -20.68
C HIS A 419 -55.77 19.52 -21.57
N PRO A 420 -56.94 20.17 -21.36
CA PRO A 420 -58.19 19.82 -22.06
C PRO A 420 -58.16 19.98 -23.58
N SER A 421 -57.21 20.75 -24.12
CA SER A 421 -57.06 21.04 -25.54
C SER A 421 -56.21 20.01 -26.31
N LEU A 422 -55.63 19.01 -25.64
CA LEU A 422 -54.77 18.01 -26.25
C LEU A 422 -55.55 16.77 -26.67
N HIS A 423 -55.20 16.21 -27.83
CA HIS A 423 -55.73 14.94 -28.31
C HIS A 423 -54.82 13.81 -27.82
N LEU A 424 -55.26 13.08 -26.78
CA LEU A 424 -54.55 11.93 -26.20
C LEU A 424 -55.32 10.65 -26.52
N GLU A 425 -54.69 9.70 -27.20
CA GLU A 425 -55.29 8.42 -27.58
C GLU A 425 -54.58 7.27 -26.89
N LEU A 426 -55.32 6.41 -26.17
CA LEU A 426 -54.81 5.15 -25.60
C LEU A 426 -55.41 3.98 -26.35
N THR A 427 -54.58 3.06 -26.82
CA THR A 427 -55.04 1.77 -27.36
C THR A 427 -54.34 0.64 -26.66
N ALA A 428 -55.10 -0.38 -26.26
CA ALA A 428 -54.60 -1.54 -25.55
C ALA A 428 -55.01 -2.83 -26.28
N THR A 429 -54.06 -3.74 -26.46
CA THR A 429 -54.29 -5.04 -27.12
C THR A 429 -53.56 -6.17 -26.38
N GLY A 430 -54.15 -7.36 -26.35
CA GLY A 430 -53.57 -8.54 -25.68
C GLY A 430 -53.67 -8.51 -24.15
N ALA A 431 -52.88 -9.34 -23.47
CA ALA A 431 -52.91 -9.49 -22.01
C ALA A 431 -51.90 -8.56 -21.34
N LEU A 432 -52.37 -7.58 -20.57
CA LEU A 432 -51.55 -6.49 -20.01
C LEU A 432 -51.31 -6.58 -18.49
N HIS A 433 -51.61 -7.75 -17.92
CA HIS A 433 -51.38 -8.05 -16.51
C HIS A 433 -49.96 -8.58 -16.27
N GLY A 434 -49.33 -8.15 -15.19
CA GLY A 434 -48.02 -8.60 -14.77
C GLY A 434 -47.66 -8.13 -13.37
N ARG A 435 -46.39 -8.24 -12.99
CA ARG A 435 -45.85 -7.81 -11.69
C ARG A 435 -44.80 -6.72 -11.89
N TRP A 436 -45.14 -5.50 -11.50
CA TRP A 436 -44.28 -4.32 -11.63
C TRP A 436 -44.46 -3.37 -10.45
N ASP A 437 -43.52 -2.44 -10.27
CA ASP A 437 -43.65 -1.34 -9.34
C ASP A 437 -44.50 -0.23 -10.00
N GLY A 438 -45.77 -0.16 -9.61
CA GLY A 438 -46.74 0.76 -10.20
C GLY A 438 -46.37 2.23 -10.01
N GLU A 439 -45.83 2.62 -8.85
CA GLU A 439 -45.46 4.02 -8.58
C GLU A 439 -44.32 4.47 -9.50
N ARG A 440 -43.31 3.61 -9.68
CA ARG A 440 -42.20 3.88 -10.60
C ARG A 440 -42.64 3.88 -12.06
N LEU A 441 -43.57 3.00 -12.46
CA LEU A 441 -44.10 3.02 -13.82
C LEU A 441 -44.99 4.24 -14.12
N VAL A 442 -45.77 4.73 -13.14
CA VAL A 442 -46.48 6.03 -13.28
C VAL A 442 -45.50 7.16 -13.58
N GLN A 443 -44.33 7.17 -12.94
CA GLN A 443 -43.28 8.15 -13.19
C GLN A 443 -42.72 8.04 -14.61
N VAL A 444 -42.51 6.83 -15.12
CA VAL A 444 -42.05 6.60 -16.51
C VAL A 444 -43.08 7.12 -17.51
N VAL A 445 -44.34 6.70 -17.39
CA VAL A 445 -45.42 7.11 -18.29
C VAL A 445 -45.62 8.62 -18.26
N SER A 446 -45.71 9.21 -17.06
CA SER A 446 -45.85 10.66 -16.89
C SER A 446 -44.70 11.44 -17.52
N ASN A 447 -43.46 10.94 -17.42
CA ASN A 447 -42.30 11.59 -18.00
C ASN A 447 -42.28 11.50 -19.54
N LEU A 448 -42.61 10.34 -20.11
CA LEU A 448 -42.66 10.16 -21.56
C LEU A 448 -43.81 10.95 -22.20
N VAL A 449 -45.01 10.88 -21.63
CA VAL A 449 -46.16 11.65 -22.14
C VAL A 449 -45.95 13.15 -21.89
N GLY A 450 -45.38 13.54 -20.75
CA GLY A 450 -45.00 14.93 -20.48
C GLY A 450 -44.02 15.49 -21.52
N ASN A 451 -42.99 14.73 -21.89
CA ASN A 451 -42.06 15.11 -22.96
C ASN A 451 -42.76 15.18 -24.32
N ALA A 452 -43.67 14.25 -24.61
CA ALA A 452 -44.47 14.27 -25.83
C ALA A 452 -45.34 15.53 -25.95
N ILE A 453 -45.88 16.03 -24.83
CA ILE A 453 -46.64 17.28 -24.74
C ILE A 453 -45.72 18.50 -24.92
N GLU A 454 -44.56 18.51 -24.27
CA GLU A 454 -43.63 19.65 -24.32
C GLU A 454 -42.97 19.82 -25.70
N HIS A 455 -42.70 18.71 -26.39
CA HIS A 455 -41.90 18.69 -27.62
C HIS A 455 -42.68 18.28 -28.89
N GLY A 456 -43.95 17.91 -28.78
CA GLY A 456 -44.81 17.55 -29.92
C GLY A 456 -45.57 18.73 -30.53
N ASP A 457 -46.07 18.57 -31.75
CA ASP A 457 -47.06 19.47 -32.34
C ASP A 457 -48.37 19.41 -31.52
N PRO A 458 -48.81 20.52 -30.90
CA PRO A 458 -50.03 20.57 -30.08
C PRO A 458 -51.32 20.23 -30.85
N ARG A 459 -51.30 20.27 -32.19
CA ARG A 459 -52.46 19.95 -33.04
C ARG A 459 -52.55 18.46 -33.39
N ALA A 460 -51.48 17.70 -33.20
CA ALA A 460 -51.45 16.28 -33.49
C ALA A 460 -51.83 15.45 -32.26
N ALA A 461 -52.42 14.28 -32.48
CA ALA A 461 -52.67 13.35 -31.40
C ALA A 461 -51.36 12.76 -30.85
N ILE A 462 -51.25 12.72 -29.52
CA ILE A 462 -50.23 11.94 -28.81
C ILE A 462 -50.84 10.56 -28.58
N ARG A 463 -50.17 9.51 -29.05
CA ARG A 463 -50.69 8.13 -28.97
C ARG A 463 -49.90 7.32 -27.96
N VAL A 464 -50.62 6.59 -27.14
CA VAL A 464 -50.08 5.61 -26.20
C VAL A 464 -50.59 4.24 -26.62
N HIS A 465 -49.69 3.34 -26.99
CA HIS A 465 -50.02 2.00 -27.46
C HIS A 465 -49.49 0.97 -26.47
N LEU A 466 -50.37 0.07 -26.03
CA LEU A 466 -50.05 -1.07 -25.18
C LEU A 466 -50.26 -2.37 -25.97
N ASP A 467 -49.22 -3.19 -26.07
CA ASP A 467 -49.25 -4.50 -26.73
C ASP A 467 -48.77 -5.60 -25.79
N GLY A 468 -49.72 -6.43 -25.36
CA GLY A 468 -49.50 -7.59 -24.51
C GLY A 468 -49.75 -8.93 -25.23
N ARG A 469 -49.66 -8.97 -26.57
CA ARG A 469 -49.81 -10.20 -27.36
C ARG A 469 -48.71 -11.22 -27.07
N ASP A 470 -47.52 -10.76 -26.71
CA ASP A 470 -46.45 -11.63 -26.23
C ASP A 470 -46.81 -12.18 -24.83
N PRO A 471 -46.70 -13.50 -24.57
CA PRO A 471 -47.06 -14.07 -23.27
C PRO A 471 -46.08 -13.72 -22.14
N ARG A 472 -44.86 -13.27 -22.44
CA ARG A 472 -43.78 -12.98 -21.50
C ARG A 472 -43.49 -11.48 -21.35
N ARG A 473 -43.83 -10.66 -22.34
CA ARG A 473 -43.52 -9.22 -22.35
C ARG A 473 -44.74 -8.36 -22.69
N VAL A 474 -44.68 -7.10 -22.28
CA VAL A 474 -45.59 -6.03 -22.71
C VAL A 474 -44.76 -4.93 -23.33
N THR A 475 -45.24 -4.39 -24.45
CA THR A 475 -44.66 -3.20 -25.08
C THR A 475 -45.54 -1.99 -24.79
N LEU A 476 -44.95 -0.92 -24.28
CA LEU A 476 -45.55 0.40 -24.13
C LEU A 476 -44.87 1.35 -25.10
N ARG A 477 -45.64 1.95 -26.01
CA ARG A 477 -45.13 2.94 -26.96
C ARG A 477 -45.83 4.29 -26.78
N VAL A 478 -45.05 5.37 -26.74
CA VAL A 478 -45.55 6.75 -26.69
C VAL A 478 -45.08 7.50 -27.94
N GLU A 479 -46.01 7.99 -28.74
CA GLU A 479 -45.75 8.63 -30.03
C GLU A 479 -46.25 10.09 -30.04
N ASN A 480 -45.45 10.99 -30.61
CA ASN A 480 -45.84 12.39 -30.85
C ASN A 480 -45.23 12.95 -32.14
N ARG A 481 -45.84 14.02 -32.68
CA ARG A 481 -45.32 14.74 -33.85
C ARG A 481 -44.27 15.79 -33.48
N GLY A 482 -43.15 15.32 -32.93
CA GLY A 482 -41.95 16.11 -32.66
C GLY A 482 -40.71 15.43 -33.24
N VAL A 483 -39.61 16.16 -33.42
CA VAL A 483 -38.35 15.63 -33.98
C VAL A 483 -37.20 15.87 -33.00
N ILE A 484 -36.45 14.80 -32.71
CA ILE A 484 -35.22 14.86 -31.92
C ILE A 484 -34.05 14.99 -32.89
N PRO A 485 -33.17 15.99 -32.73
CA PRO A 485 -31.98 16.12 -33.56
C PRO A 485 -31.05 14.88 -33.47
N PRO A 486 -30.47 14.40 -34.60
CA PRO A 486 -29.67 13.17 -34.63
C PRO A 486 -28.43 13.19 -33.72
N ASP A 487 -27.85 14.36 -33.49
CA ASP A 487 -26.66 14.60 -32.67
C ASP A 487 -26.90 14.44 -31.16
N VAL A 488 -28.16 14.43 -30.72
CA VAL A 488 -28.53 14.22 -29.30
C VAL A 488 -29.15 12.85 -29.03
N ALA A 489 -29.61 12.14 -30.06
CA ALA A 489 -30.25 10.82 -29.91
C ALA A 489 -29.38 9.81 -29.13
N SER A 490 -28.06 9.79 -29.34
CA SER A 490 -27.13 8.87 -28.65
C SER A 490 -26.85 9.22 -27.18
N THR A 491 -27.15 10.45 -26.76
CA THR A 491 -26.89 10.95 -25.39
C THR A 491 -28.17 11.30 -24.63
N LEU A 492 -29.34 11.03 -25.23
CA LEU A 492 -30.65 11.44 -24.73
C LEU A 492 -30.96 10.90 -23.32
N PHE A 493 -30.41 9.74 -22.99
CA PHE A 493 -30.57 9.09 -21.70
C PHE A 493 -29.43 9.36 -20.71
N GLU A 494 -28.49 10.27 -20.99
CA GLU A 494 -27.45 10.69 -20.04
C GLU A 494 -28.00 11.69 -19.00
N PRO A 495 -27.53 11.69 -17.74
CA PRO A 495 -28.01 12.60 -16.72
C PRO A 495 -27.60 14.06 -16.99
N PHE A 496 -28.41 15.02 -16.53
CA PHE A 496 -28.20 16.47 -16.65
C PHE A 496 -28.17 17.03 -18.08
N ARG A 497 -28.68 16.27 -19.06
CA ARG A 497 -28.78 16.75 -20.44
C ARG A 497 -30.05 17.57 -20.62
N ASN A 498 -29.88 18.90 -20.55
CA ASN A 498 -30.80 19.88 -21.11
C ASN A 498 -30.01 20.80 -22.04
N ARG A 499 -29.98 20.49 -23.34
CA ARG A 499 -29.42 21.45 -24.29
C ARG A 499 -29.95 21.26 -25.71
N TYR A 500 -31.02 22.00 -26.03
CA TYR A 500 -31.09 22.78 -27.25
C TYR A 500 -31.57 24.20 -26.90
N GLU A 501 -30.72 25.16 -27.27
CA GLU A 501 -30.94 26.59 -27.50
C GLU A 501 -32.01 27.35 -26.69
N ARG A 502 -31.53 28.38 -25.96
CA ARG A 502 -32.20 29.67 -25.69
C ARG A 502 -33.73 29.70 -25.86
N ARG A 503 -34.44 29.03 -24.97
CA ARG A 503 -35.71 29.52 -24.44
C ARG A 503 -35.54 29.57 -22.93
N GLU A 504 -35.65 30.75 -22.34
CA GLU A 504 -35.42 31.06 -20.91
C GLU A 504 -36.35 30.30 -19.91
N HIS A 505 -36.97 29.20 -20.33
CA HIS A 505 -37.98 28.47 -19.57
C HIS A 505 -37.89 26.94 -19.74
N SER A 506 -36.70 26.32 -19.90
CA SER A 506 -36.59 24.86 -19.81
C SER A 506 -36.90 24.40 -18.37
N ARG A 507 -38.00 23.66 -18.18
CA ARG A 507 -38.65 23.47 -16.86
C ARG A 507 -38.11 22.29 -16.01
N GLY A 508 -37.07 21.55 -16.42
CA GLY A 508 -36.53 20.40 -15.67
C GLY A 508 -35.00 20.37 -15.47
N LEU A 509 -34.47 19.40 -14.72
CA LEU A 509 -33.02 19.14 -14.54
C LEU A 509 -32.39 18.28 -15.67
N GLY A 510 -33.16 17.85 -16.67
CA GLY A 510 -32.68 16.90 -17.68
C GLY A 510 -32.44 15.49 -17.11
N LEU A 511 -33.14 15.13 -16.02
CA LEU A 511 -33.03 13.81 -15.39
C LEU A 511 -34.18 12.86 -15.76
N GLY A 512 -35.27 13.36 -16.32
CA GLY A 512 -36.48 12.57 -16.57
C GLY A 512 -36.21 11.29 -17.36
N LEU A 513 -35.64 11.43 -18.57
CA LEU A 513 -35.35 10.28 -19.44
C LEU A 513 -34.31 9.33 -18.85
N TYR A 514 -33.26 9.85 -18.21
CA TYR A 514 -32.29 9.04 -17.46
C TYR A 514 -32.99 8.18 -16.40
N ILE A 515 -33.83 8.79 -15.55
CA ILE A 515 -34.57 8.06 -14.51
C ILE A 515 -35.57 7.07 -15.13
N SER A 516 -36.24 7.41 -16.24
CA SER A 516 -37.10 6.45 -16.95
C SER A 516 -36.32 5.22 -17.42
N LYS A 517 -35.11 5.40 -17.95
CA LYS A 517 -34.23 4.29 -18.34
C LYS A 517 -33.80 3.45 -17.14
N GLU A 518 -33.43 4.06 -16.03
CA GLU A 518 -33.04 3.33 -14.82
C GLU A 518 -34.22 2.53 -14.23
N ILE A 519 -35.43 3.09 -14.21
CA ILE A 519 -36.64 2.38 -13.76
C ILE A 519 -36.92 1.18 -14.67
N VAL A 520 -36.89 1.37 -15.98
CA VAL A 520 -37.14 0.28 -16.95
C VAL A 520 -36.05 -0.79 -16.84
N THR A 521 -34.80 -0.40 -16.69
CA THR A 521 -33.66 -1.33 -16.52
C THR A 521 -33.78 -2.11 -15.21
N ALA A 522 -34.18 -1.47 -14.10
CA ALA A 522 -34.44 -2.15 -12.83
C ALA A 522 -35.57 -3.19 -12.95
N HIS A 523 -36.57 -2.93 -13.82
CA HIS A 523 -37.61 -3.90 -14.18
C HIS A 523 -37.15 -4.95 -15.21
N ARG A 524 -35.87 -4.96 -15.60
CA ARG A 524 -35.27 -5.81 -16.66
C ARG A 524 -35.92 -5.62 -18.03
N GLY A 525 -36.43 -4.42 -18.26
CA GLY A 525 -36.93 -3.98 -19.54
C GLY A 525 -35.88 -3.27 -20.38
N THR A 526 -36.30 -2.83 -21.57
CA THR A 526 -35.51 -1.97 -22.46
C THR A 526 -36.32 -0.74 -22.81
N ILE A 527 -35.64 0.37 -23.05
CA ILE A 527 -36.24 1.60 -23.58
C ILE A 527 -35.44 2.06 -24.78
N GLU A 528 -36.14 2.29 -25.89
CA GLU A 528 -35.58 2.79 -27.14
C GLU A 528 -36.31 4.04 -27.61
N VAL A 529 -35.64 4.84 -28.43
CA VAL A 529 -36.23 6.02 -29.07
C VAL A 529 -35.99 5.96 -30.57
N ARG A 530 -37.02 6.25 -31.35
CA ARG A 530 -36.94 6.44 -32.80
C ARG A 530 -37.55 7.79 -33.12
N SER A 531 -36.82 8.63 -33.84
CA SER A 531 -37.29 9.95 -34.23
C SER A 531 -36.94 10.22 -35.68
N THR A 532 -37.95 10.47 -36.51
CA THR A 532 -37.78 10.86 -37.91
C THR A 532 -38.62 12.11 -38.21
N PRO A 533 -38.21 12.97 -39.15
CA PRO A 533 -39.04 14.11 -39.57
C PRO A 533 -40.42 13.71 -40.10
N GLU A 534 -40.54 12.50 -40.67
CA GLU A 534 -41.74 12.00 -41.35
C GLU A 534 -42.73 11.34 -40.38
N ASP A 535 -42.24 10.56 -39.41
CA ASP A 535 -43.08 9.79 -38.47
C ASP A 535 -43.22 10.46 -37.09
N GLY A 536 -42.36 11.43 -36.78
CA GLY A 536 -42.27 12.04 -35.45
C GLY A 536 -41.38 11.24 -34.52
N THR A 537 -41.64 11.32 -33.21
CA THR A 537 -40.86 10.66 -32.17
C THR A 537 -41.68 9.56 -31.51
N SER A 538 -41.05 8.40 -31.33
CA SER A 538 -41.62 7.23 -30.66
C SER A 538 -40.64 6.74 -29.60
N PHE A 539 -41.08 6.74 -28.34
CA PHE A 539 -40.41 6.02 -27.27
C PHE A 539 -41.06 4.66 -27.08
N GLU A 540 -40.27 3.61 -27.08
CA GLU A 540 -40.73 2.23 -26.92
C GLU A 540 -40.10 1.60 -25.70
N ILE A 541 -40.92 1.05 -24.82
CA ILE A 541 -40.52 0.33 -23.63
C ILE A 541 -40.99 -1.11 -23.75
N GLU A 542 -40.09 -2.06 -23.50
CA GLU A 542 -40.44 -3.46 -23.30
C GLU A 542 -40.28 -3.86 -21.84
N LEU A 543 -41.31 -4.45 -21.22
CA LEU A 543 -41.29 -4.92 -19.84
C LEU A 543 -41.63 -6.41 -19.75
N PRO A 544 -40.91 -7.23 -18.97
CA PRO A 544 -41.30 -8.61 -18.70
C PRO A 544 -42.50 -8.68 -17.75
N LYS A 545 -43.49 -9.55 -18.01
CA LYS A 545 -44.71 -9.71 -17.17
C LYS A 545 -44.43 -10.26 -15.77
N ASN A 546 -43.35 -11.03 -15.60
CA ASN A 546 -42.90 -11.57 -14.32
C ASN A 546 -41.47 -11.10 -14.04
N ALA A 547 -41.32 -10.04 -13.26
CA ALA A 547 -40.02 -9.62 -12.73
C ALA A 547 -39.70 -10.42 -11.45
N GLU A 548 -39.22 -11.66 -11.58
CA GLU A 548 -38.66 -12.39 -10.42
C GLU A 548 -37.25 -11.86 -10.09
N ALA A 549 -36.98 -11.50 -8.83
CA ALA A 549 -35.64 -11.19 -8.34
C ALA A 549 -34.73 -12.43 -8.47
N PRO A 550 -33.42 -12.29 -8.79
CA PRO A 550 -32.53 -13.45 -8.79
C PRO A 550 -32.25 -13.89 -7.35
N ALA A 551 -32.05 -15.20 -7.17
CA ALA A 551 -31.53 -15.80 -5.94
C ALA A 551 -30.06 -15.44 -5.69
#